data_AF-A0A7S2FVI3-F1
#
_entry.id   AF-A0A7S2FVI3-F1
#
_cell.length_a   1.000
_cell.length_b   1.000
_cell.length_c   1.000
_cell.angle_alpha   90.00
_cell.angle_beta   90.00
_cell.angle_gamma   90.00
#
_symmetry.space_group_name_H-M   'P 1'
#
loop_
_entity.id
_entity.type
_entity.pdbx_description
1 polymer ?
#
loop_
_entity_poly.entity_id
_entity_poly.type
_entity_poly.pdbx_seq_one_letter_code
_entity_poly.pdbx_strand_id
1 'polypeptide(L)'
;YMGPKYRDVEIAGGFKRVTRACPAVSAPFAAAFGLGFIYTREEWTTVLGEVPLLVIGGEFDLFAPLATNGDVYKSFSPDTVTLEVIEGGGHMLNYGAPDVLASKMKAWLDETVNPCASRIVGAQLTYFPVPALYTNTGGIMDGKMIGYRVDPASGPSSLVVAGFPGGGELAESFSELAHAVAAEGVSFVAMAWPGTYNSYFEDGTLPTFDRLSQAAEAYFAPVVSQLKDDGAAQVVGFGMALGNRFARMAETRASLFDAVIVASAGDVFTGAFTG
;
A
#
# COMPACT_ATOMS: atom_id res chain seq x y z
N TYR A 1 28.83 -15.53 8.39
CA TYR A 1 28.70 -14.36 7.50
C TYR A 1 28.09 -14.77 6.18
N MET A 2 28.75 -15.63 5.38
CA MET A 2 28.14 -16.26 4.21
C MET A 2 27.45 -17.56 4.63
N GLY A 3 26.32 -17.90 4.01
CA GLY A 3 25.62 -19.16 4.28
C GLY A 3 26.25 -20.35 3.54
N PRO A 4 25.93 -21.60 3.94
CA PRO A 4 26.59 -22.80 3.43
C PRO A 4 26.47 -22.99 1.92
N LYS A 5 25.36 -22.53 1.31
CA LYS A 5 25.13 -22.64 -0.14
C LYS A 5 25.95 -21.65 -0.96
N TYR A 6 26.39 -20.55 -0.34
CA TYR A 6 27.01 -19.42 -1.03
C TYR A 6 28.41 -19.07 -0.49
N ARG A 7 29.00 -19.94 0.31
CA ARG A 7 30.33 -19.68 0.89
C ARG A 7 31.46 -19.82 -0.13
N ASP A 8 31.23 -20.59 -1.20
CA ASP A 8 32.21 -20.91 -2.24
C ASP A 8 32.02 -20.01 -3.47
N VAL A 9 31.80 -18.71 -3.26
CA VAL A 9 31.65 -17.70 -4.33
C VAL A 9 32.93 -16.92 -4.55
N GLU A 10 33.24 -16.63 -5.80
CA GLU A 10 34.33 -15.71 -6.14
C GLU A 10 33.87 -14.27 -5.95
N ILE A 11 34.53 -13.56 -5.03
CA ILE A 11 34.24 -12.14 -4.79
C ILE A 11 35.31 -11.32 -5.48
N ALA A 12 34.91 -10.48 -6.44
CA ALA A 12 35.83 -9.55 -7.08
C ALA A 12 36.51 -8.63 -6.04
N GLY A 13 37.84 -8.69 -5.98
CA GLY A 13 38.66 -8.01 -4.96
C GLY A 13 38.86 -8.80 -3.65
N GLY A 14 38.37 -10.04 -3.60
CA GLY A 14 38.53 -10.99 -2.50
C GLY A 14 37.73 -10.68 -1.24
N PHE A 15 37.71 -11.63 -0.30
CA PHE A 15 36.99 -11.50 0.97
C PHE A 15 37.49 -10.34 1.84
N LYS A 16 38.75 -9.92 1.66
CA LYS A 16 39.32 -8.74 2.35
C LYS A 16 38.56 -7.45 2.02
N ARG A 17 38.00 -7.32 0.82
CA ARG A 17 37.15 -6.18 0.45
C ARG A 17 35.85 -6.17 1.26
N VAL A 18 35.26 -7.35 1.45
CA VAL A 18 33.97 -7.56 2.15
C VAL A 18 34.07 -7.22 3.63
N THR A 19 35.21 -7.54 4.25
CA THR A 19 35.46 -7.31 5.68
C THR A 19 36.27 -6.06 5.96
N ARG A 20 36.52 -5.21 4.94
CA ARG A 20 37.28 -3.98 5.12
C ARG A 20 36.46 -2.98 5.94
N ALA A 21 36.74 -2.90 7.23
CA ALA A 21 36.31 -1.79 8.06
C ALA A 21 37.25 -0.58 7.86
N CYS A 22 36.68 0.63 7.79
CA CYS A 22 37.45 1.87 7.82
C CYS A 22 37.34 2.47 9.22
N PRO A 23 38.39 2.42 10.06
CA PRO A 23 38.31 2.92 11.44
C PRO A 23 37.86 4.38 11.55
N ALA A 24 38.24 5.22 10.58
CA ALA A 24 37.80 6.61 10.50
C ALA A 24 36.28 6.77 10.31
N VAL A 25 35.60 5.76 9.75
CA VAL A 25 34.13 5.70 9.64
C VAL A 25 33.51 4.99 10.84
N SER A 26 34.15 3.93 11.35
CA SER A 26 33.64 3.13 12.47
C SER A 26 33.65 3.88 13.80
N ALA A 27 34.65 4.72 14.07
CA ALA A 27 34.76 5.48 15.32
C ALA A 27 33.60 6.47 15.54
N PRO A 28 33.22 7.35 14.58
CA PRO A 28 32.05 8.21 14.74
C PRO A 28 30.74 7.42 14.75
N PHE A 29 30.63 6.29 14.03
CA PHE A 29 29.45 5.42 14.11
C PHE A 29 29.25 4.85 15.52
N ALA A 30 30.31 4.30 16.13
CA ALA A 30 30.24 3.76 17.49
C ALA A 30 29.95 4.87 18.52
N ALA A 31 30.48 6.08 18.32
CA ALA A 31 30.17 7.22 19.20
C ALA A 31 28.70 7.68 19.07
N ALA A 32 28.15 7.67 17.86
CA ALA A 32 26.78 8.09 17.59
C ALA A 32 25.73 7.03 17.97
N PHE A 33 26.00 5.75 17.71
CA PHE A 33 25.05 4.64 17.87
C PHE A 33 25.37 3.70 19.05
N GLY A 34 26.52 3.88 19.71
CA GLY A 34 26.85 3.19 20.96
C GLY A 34 26.22 3.81 22.20
N LEU A 35 25.68 5.03 22.08
CA LEU A 35 24.72 5.58 23.04
C LEU A 35 23.40 4.85 22.78
N GLY A 36 22.96 4.05 23.75
CA GLY A 36 21.76 3.23 23.66
C GLY A 36 20.53 4.06 23.37
N PHE A 37 20.27 4.30 22.10
CA PHE A 37 19.02 4.83 21.63
C PHE A 37 17.92 3.88 22.14
N ILE A 38 16.96 4.46 22.87
CA ILE A 38 15.81 3.73 23.37
C ILE A 38 14.80 3.72 22.23
N TYR A 39 14.74 2.60 21.54
CA TYR A 39 13.66 2.26 20.63
C TYR A 39 13.09 0.94 21.08
N THR A 40 11.76 0.86 21.06
CA THR A 40 11.07 -0.40 21.29
C THR A 40 11.28 -1.30 20.08
N ARG A 41 11.25 -2.60 20.32
CA ARG A 41 11.35 -3.59 19.23
C ARG A 41 10.25 -3.38 18.20
N GLU A 42 9.06 -2.99 18.65
CA GLU A 42 7.88 -2.71 17.84
C GLU A 42 8.07 -1.51 16.89
N GLU A 43 8.65 -0.39 17.36
CA GLU A 43 8.93 0.79 16.52
C GLU A 43 9.78 0.45 15.30
N TRP A 44 10.67 -0.53 15.43
CA TRP A 44 11.60 -0.93 14.39
C TRP A 44 11.05 -1.98 13.44
N THR A 45 10.10 -2.78 13.90
CA THR A 45 9.57 -3.93 13.15
C THR A 45 8.27 -3.64 12.41
N THR A 46 7.65 -2.49 12.67
CA THR A 46 6.30 -2.18 12.14
C THR A 46 6.30 -1.17 11.00
N VAL A 47 7.31 -0.31 10.84
CA VAL A 47 7.25 0.84 9.91
C VAL A 47 5.92 1.60 10.04
N LEU A 48 5.49 1.81 11.29
CA LEU A 48 4.19 2.38 11.68
C LEU A 48 2.96 1.61 11.17
N GLY A 49 3.12 0.40 10.61
CA GLY A 49 2.03 -0.46 10.14
C GLY A 49 1.40 -0.01 8.83
N GLU A 50 1.92 1.03 8.17
CA GLU A 50 1.23 1.69 7.05
C GLU A 50 1.86 1.40 5.68
N VAL A 51 3.12 0.93 5.66
CA VAL A 51 3.89 0.75 4.42
C VAL A 51 4.27 -0.72 4.25
N PRO A 52 4.06 -1.32 3.06
CA PRO A 52 4.60 -2.63 2.76
C PRO A 52 6.11 -2.67 2.99
N LEU A 53 6.58 -3.67 3.74
CA LEU A 53 7.99 -3.88 4.06
C LEU A 53 8.44 -5.25 3.56
N LEU A 54 9.47 -5.28 2.73
CA LEU A 54 10.19 -6.50 2.40
C LEU A 54 11.34 -6.73 3.37
N VAL A 55 11.30 -7.83 4.11
CA VAL A 55 12.40 -8.33 4.92
C VAL A 55 12.99 -9.54 4.20
N ILE A 56 14.29 -9.51 3.90
CA ILE A 56 14.99 -10.64 3.27
C ILE A 56 16.04 -11.17 4.25
N GLY A 57 15.86 -12.41 4.72
CA GLY A 57 16.75 -13.08 5.66
C GLY A 57 17.51 -14.25 5.02
N GLY A 58 18.72 -14.52 5.52
CA GLY A 58 19.43 -15.76 5.21
C GLY A 58 19.03 -16.85 6.21
N GLU A 59 18.75 -18.06 5.71
CA GLU A 59 18.38 -19.21 6.55
C GLU A 59 19.39 -19.50 7.68
N PHE A 60 20.68 -19.32 7.40
CA PHE A 60 21.80 -19.56 8.31
C PHE A 60 22.45 -18.25 8.80
N ASP A 61 21.69 -17.15 8.88
CA ASP A 61 22.18 -15.91 9.48
C ASP A 61 22.42 -16.09 10.99
N LEU A 62 23.65 -15.81 11.43
CA LEU A 62 24.07 -15.89 12.84
C LEU A 62 24.04 -14.52 13.54
N PHE A 63 24.00 -13.42 12.79
CA PHE A 63 24.02 -12.05 13.30
C PHE A 63 22.61 -11.46 13.36
N ALA A 64 21.78 -11.78 12.38
CA ALA A 64 20.34 -11.52 12.41
C ALA A 64 19.53 -12.80 12.16
N PRO A 65 19.53 -13.77 13.11
CA PRO A 65 18.83 -15.05 12.92
C PRO A 65 17.34 -14.85 12.65
N LEU A 66 16.76 -15.67 11.77
CA LEU A 66 15.35 -15.58 11.36
C LEU A 66 14.39 -15.54 12.57
N ALA A 67 14.55 -16.49 13.50
CA ALA A 67 13.69 -16.63 14.69
C ALA A 67 13.66 -15.39 15.59
N THR A 68 14.73 -14.59 15.60
CA THR A 68 14.84 -13.39 16.44
C THR A 68 14.77 -12.09 15.65
N ASN A 69 14.70 -12.16 14.31
CA ASN A 69 14.61 -11.00 13.42
C ASN A 69 13.47 -11.18 12.44
N GLY A 70 13.68 -11.86 11.31
CA GLY A 70 12.69 -11.98 10.23
C GLY A 70 11.29 -12.38 10.70
N ASP A 71 11.20 -13.43 11.53
CA ASP A 71 9.93 -13.92 12.07
C ASP A 71 9.26 -12.88 12.98
N VAL A 72 10.07 -12.08 13.67
CA VAL A 72 9.58 -11.04 14.56
C VAL A 72 8.98 -9.87 13.76
N TYR A 73 9.65 -9.40 12.71
CA TYR A 73 9.08 -8.42 11.78
C TYR A 73 7.72 -8.91 11.26
N LYS A 74 7.65 -10.15 10.78
CA LYS A 74 6.40 -10.73 10.26
C LYS A 74 5.33 -10.85 11.34
N SER A 75 5.69 -11.21 12.58
CA SER A 75 4.74 -11.37 13.67
C SER A 75 4.09 -10.06 14.15
N PHE A 76 4.84 -8.95 14.12
CA PHE A 76 4.34 -7.65 14.54
C PHE A 76 3.49 -6.95 13.48
N SER A 77 3.71 -7.25 12.20
CA SER A 77 2.96 -6.64 11.10
C SER A 77 2.71 -7.66 9.99
N PRO A 78 1.87 -8.68 10.25
CA PRO A 78 1.68 -9.80 9.34
C PRO A 78 1.08 -9.38 7.99
N ASP A 79 0.33 -8.29 7.94
CA ASP A 79 -0.34 -7.84 6.73
C ASP A 79 0.53 -6.94 5.84
N THR A 80 1.51 -6.24 6.41
CA THR A 80 2.36 -5.30 5.67
C THR A 80 3.79 -5.80 5.48
N VAL A 81 4.25 -6.79 6.26
CA VAL A 81 5.59 -7.36 6.11
C VAL A 81 5.56 -8.60 5.22
N THR A 82 6.33 -8.58 4.13
CA THR A 82 6.70 -9.79 3.40
C THR A 82 8.06 -10.27 3.89
N LEU A 83 8.13 -11.52 4.37
CA LEU A 83 9.38 -12.17 4.76
C LEU A 83 9.80 -13.14 3.68
N GLU A 84 10.95 -12.87 3.07
CA GLU A 84 11.59 -13.75 2.10
C GLU A 84 12.85 -14.38 2.69
N VAL A 85 12.92 -15.71 2.63
CA VAL A 85 14.08 -16.46 3.12
C VAL A 85 14.92 -16.94 1.94
N ILE A 86 16.20 -16.59 1.94
CA ILE A 86 17.18 -17.18 1.02
C ILE A 86 17.72 -18.45 1.65
N GLU A 87 17.22 -19.59 1.15
CA GLU A 87 17.70 -20.94 1.49
C GLU A 87 19.22 -21.02 1.34
N GLY A 88 19.89 -21.56 2.35
CA GLY A 88 21.34 -21.66 2.40
C GLY A 88 22.08 -20.32 2.52
N GLY A 89 21.36 -19.21 2.65
CA GLY A 89 21.87 -17.85 2.83
C GLY A 89 22.41 -17.60 4.23
N GLY A 90 23.29 -16.61 4.38
CA GLY A 90 23.76 -16.12 5.68
C GLY A 90 23.60 -14.60 5.75
N HIS A 91 24.23 -13.96 6.71
CA HIS A 91 24.15 -12.50 6.89
C HIS A 91 24.50 -11.65 5.66
N MET A 92 25.54 -12.05 4.92
CA MET A 92 26.11 -11.26 3.83
C MET A 92 25.45 -11.61 2.48
N LEU A 93 24.12 -11.52 2.40
CA LEU A 93 23.35 -11.89 1.20
C LEU A 93 23.76 -11.12 -0.05
N ASN A 94 24.16 -9.86 0.10
CA ASN A 94 24.64 -9.01 -0.99
C ASN A 94 25.93 -9.53 -1.66
N TYR A 95 26.68 -10.40 -0.99
CA TYR A 95 27.84 -11.09 -1.57
C TYR A 95 27.56 -12.55 -1.88
N GLY A 96 26.77 -13.23 -1.05
CA GLY A 96 26.51 -14.65 -1.21
C GLY A 96 25.48 -14.96 -2.29
N ALA A 97 24.42 -14.17 -2.36
CA ALA A 97 23.31 -14.42 -3.25
C ALA A 97 22.80 -13.11 -3.89
N PRO A 98 23.67 -12.28 -4.52
CA PRO A 98 23.27 -10.97 -5.04
C PRO A 98 22.15 -11.08 -6.08
N ASP A 99 22.21 -12.06 -6.97
CA ASP A 99 21.19 -12.25 -8.01
C ASP A 99 19.86 -12.73 -7.44
N VAL A 100 19.90 -13.61 -6.44
CA VAL A 100 18.69 -14.09 -5.74
C VAL A 100 18.07 -12.96 -4.93
N LEU A 101 18.90 -12.15 -4.25
CA LEU A 101 18.48 -10.98 -3.50
C LEU A 101 17.78 -9.97 -4.42
N ALA A 102 18.40 -9.64 -5.56
CA ALA A 102 17.84 -8.73 -6.56
C ALA A 102 16.55 -9.27 -7.19
N SER A 103 16.50 -10.57 -7.49
CA SER A 103 15.30 -11.23 -8.03
C SER A 103 14.12 -11.14 -7.06
N LYS A 104 14.34 -11.43 -5.78
CA LYS A 104 13.30 -11.32 -4.74
C LYS A 104 12.82 -9.88 -4.55
N MET A 105 13.74 -8.91 -4.57
CA MET A 105 13.37 -7.49 -4.54
C MET A 105 12.50 -7.10 -5.75
N LYS A 106 12.88 -7.52 -6.96
CA LYS A 106 12.12 -7.20 -8.18
C LYS A 106 10.74 -7.85 -8.17
N ALA A 107 10.64 -9.13 -7.83
CA ALA A 107 9.38 -9.84 -7.74
C ALA A 107 8.43 -9.16 -6.74
N TRP A 108 8.93 -8.83 -5.54
CA TRP A 108 8.15 -8.12 -4.55
C TRP A 108 7.73 -6.72 -5.02
N LEU A 109 8.62 -5.96 -5.66
CA LEU A 109 8.27 -4.65 -6.22
C LEU A 109 7.22 -4.74 -7.31
N ASP A 110 7.28 -5.75 -8.18
CA ASP A 110 6.29 -5.97 -9.23
C ASP A 110 4.91 -6.32 -8.65
N GLU A 111 4.88 -7.09 -7.58
CA GLU A 111 3.65 -7.48 -6.89
C GLU A 111 3.08 -6.34 -6.03
N THR A 112 3.95 -5.55 -5.41
CA THR A 112 3.59 -4.60 -4.36
C THR A 112 3.42 -3.16 -4.90
N VAL A 113 4.18 -2.78 -5.91
CA VAL A 113 4.27 -1.41 -6.42
C VAL A 113 4.05 -1.39 -7.93
N ASN A 114 2.79 -1.23 -8.35
CA ASN A 114 2.47 -0.87 -9.73
C ASN A 114 3.08 0.51 -10.05
N PRO A 115 3.54 0.82 -11.27
CA PRO A 115 3.95 2.18 -11.65
C PRO A 115 2.89 3.28 -11.34
N CYS A 116 1.62 2.88 -11.28
CA CYS A 116 0.48 3.71 -10.92
C CYS A 116 0.11 3.63 -9.42
N ALA A 117 0.78 2.80 -8.63
CA ALA A 117 0.61 2.74 -7.19
C ALA A 117 1.31 3.93 -6.52
N SER A 118 0.59 5.03 -6.35
CA SER A 118 1.03 6.20 -5.58
C SER A 118 0.28 6.31 -4.26
N ARG A 119 0.98 6.75 -3.21
CA ARG A 119 0.40 7.01 -1.89
C ARG A 119 0.21 8.50 -1.65
N ILE A 120 -0.76 8.85 -0.79
CA ILE A 120 -0.80 10.17 -0.16
C ILE A 120 0.10 10.13 1.08
N VAL A 121 1.15 10.96 1.11
CA VAL A 121 2.05 11.04 2.27
C VAL A 121 1.27 11.54 3.49
N GLY A 122 1.37 10.83 4.62
CA GLY A 122 0.64 11.17 5.85
C GLY A 122 -0.80 10.64 5.90
N ALA A 123 -1.23 9.92 4.87
CA ALA A 123 -2.51 9.20 4.87
C ALA A 123 -2.35 7.76 5.36
N GLN A 124 -3.34 7.28 6.10
CA GLN A 124 -3.49 5.88 6.45
C GLN A 124 -3.99 5.09 5.22
N LEU A 125 -3.29 4.00 4.88
CA LEU A 125 -3.78 3.05 3.88
C LEU A 125 -4.97 2.27 4.44
N THR A 126 -6.09 2.25 3.72
CA THR A 126 -7.33 1.55 4.12
C THR A 126 -7.74 0.56 3.06
N TYR A 127 -8.10 -0.65 3.51
CA TYR A 127 -8.66 -1.70 2.65
C TYR A 127 -10.14 -1.83 2.92
N PHE A 128 -10.96 -1.78 1.87
CA PHE A 128 -12.39 -2.03 1.99
C PHE A 128 -12.73 -3.33 1.27
N PRO A 129 -13.30 -4.32 1.98
CA PRO A 129 -13.63 -5.61 1.39
C PRO A 129 -14.72 -5.42 0.32
N VAL A 130 -14.44 -5.83 -0.92
CA VAL A 130 -15.45 -5.87 -1.97
C VAL A 130 -16.11 -7.25 -1.91
N PRO A 131 -17.43 -7.34 -1.68
CA PRO A 131 -18.13 -8.61 -1.68
C PRO A 131 -17.95 -9.34 -3.00
N ALA A 132 -17.82 -10.67 -2.96
CA ALA A 132 -17.94 -11.60 -4.07
C ALA A 132 -18.73 -11.06 -5.27
N LEU A 133 -18.02 -10.57 -6.30
CA LEU A 133 -18.63 -10.16 -7.56
C LEU A 133 -18.57 -11.33 -8.55
N TYR A 134 -19.66 -11.54 -9.28
CA TYR A 134 -19.68 -12.53 -10.36
C TYR A 134 -18.91 -12.00 -11.55
N THR A 135 -17.97 -12.80 -12.03
CA THR A 135 -17.28 -12.56 -13.30
C THR A 135 -18.08 -13.10 -14.47
N ASN A 136 -17.81 -12.58 -15.67
CA ASN A 136 -18.36 -13.15 -16.91
C ASN A 136 -17.90 -14.59 -17.19
N THR A 137 -16.94 -15.12 -16.42
CA THR A 137 -16.48 -16.51 -16.47
C THR A 137 -17.12 -17.41 -15.40
N GLY A 138 -18.04 -16.87 -14.58
CA GLY A 138 -18.77 -17.63 -13.56
C GLY A 138 -17.99 -17.87 -12.26
N GLY A 139 -16.81 -17.25 -12.10
CA GLY A 139 -16.06 -17.23 -10.85
C GLY A 139 -16.57 -16.18 -9.87
N ILE A 140 -16.45 -16.47 -8.57
CA ILE A 140 -16.59 -15.49 -7.48
C ILE A 140 -15.25 -14.81 -7.30
N MET A 141 -15.21 -13.48 -7.40
CA MET A 141 -14.02 -12.70 -7.05
C MET A 141 -14.25 -11.95 -5.74
N ASP A 142 -13.50 -12.34 -4.72
CA ASP A 142 -13.28 -11.53 -3.54
C ASP A 142 -12.14 -10.54 -3.83
N GLY A 143 -12.32 -9.30 -3.41
CA GLY A 143 -11.36 -8.23 -3.70
C GLY A 143 -11.26 -7.22 -2.57
N LYS A 144 -10.31 -6.31 -2.70
CA LYS A 144 -10.12 -5.20 -1.77
C LYS A 144 -10.03 -3.89 -2.54
N MET A 145 -10.94 -2.96 -2.24
CA MET A 145 -10.73 -1.57 -2.57
C MET A 145 -9.55 -1.04 -1.75
N ILE A 146 -8.74 -0.19 -2.37
CA ILE A 146 -7.74 0.58 -1.65
C ILE A 146 -8.19 2.04 -1.59
N GLY A 147 -8.09 2.63 -0.40
CA GLY A 147 -8.21 4.07 -0.21
C GLY A 147 -7.13 4.60 0.72
N TYR A 148 -6.92 5.92 0.65
CA TYR A 148 -6.00 6.66 1.51
C TYR A 148 -6.82 7.61 2.37
N ARG A 149 -6.87 7.31 3.67
CA ARG A 149 -7.60 8.07 4.66
C ARG A 149 -6.70 9.13 5.29
N VAL A 150 -7.12 10.38 5.21
CA VAL A 150 -6.51 11.50 5.92
C VAL A 150 -7.52 12.01 6.93
N ASP A 151 -7.17 11.96 8.20
CA ASP A 151 -8.02 12.41 9.29
C ASP A 151 -7.56 13.78 9.83
N PRO A 152 -8.47 14.53 10.46
CA PRO A 152 -8.09 15.70 11.26
C PRO A 152 -7.03 15.36 12.31
N ALA A 153 -6.28 16.35 12.76
CA ALA A 153 -5.29 16.18 13.83
C ALA A 153 -5.91 15.67 15.16
N SER A 154 -7.22 15.86 15.35
CA SER A 154 -7.99 15.32 16.49
C SER A 154 -8.37 13.84 16.35
N GLY A 155 -8.02 13.20 15.24
CA GLY A 155 -8.43 11.84 14.87
C GLY A 155 -9.64 11.80 13.93
N PRO A 156 -10.12 10.58 13.60
CA PRO A 156 -11.30 10.33 12.77
C PRO A 156 -12.50 11.21 13.09
N SER A 157 -13.07 11.89 12.10
CA SER A 157 -14.32 12.64 12.26
C SER A 157 -15.55 11.81 11.94
N SER A 158 -16.69 12.20 12.52
CA SER A 158 -18.00 11.59 12.25
C SER A 158 -18.56 11.93 10.86
N LEU A 159 -18.01 12.95 10.19
CA LEU A 159 -18.28 13.27 8.80
C LEU A 159 -17.09 12.81 7.96
N VAL A 160 -17.31 11.92 6.99
CA VAL A 160 -16.26 11.41 6.11
C VAL A 160 -16.61 11.69 4.66
N VAL A 161 -15.66 12.24 3.91
CA VAL A 161 -15.75 12.41 2.46
C VAL A 161 -15.00 11.26 1.79
N ALA A 162 -15.62 10.51 0.89
CA ALA A 162 -14.97 9.41 0.18
C ALA A 162 -15.20 9.54 -1.33
N GLY A 163 -14.15 9.42 -2.13
CA GLY A 163 -14.30 9.68 -3.56
C GLY A 163 -13.16 9.22 -4.46
N PHE A 164 -13.46 9.20 -5.77
CA PHE A 164 -12.51 8.88 -6.83
C PHE A 164 -11.99 10.15 -7.54
N PRO A 165 -10.72 10.15 -7.98
CA PRO A 165 -10.15 11.22 -8.79
C PRO A 165 -10.65 11.20 -10.24
N GLY A 166 -10.01 11.98 -11.10
CA GLY A 166 -10.23 11.91 -12.56
C GLY A 166 -9.94 10.52 -13.13
N GLY A 167 -10.42 10.27 -14.35
CA GLY A 167 -10.20 8.99 -15.02
C GLY A 167 -8.73 8.86 -15.42
N GLY A 168 -8.08 7.76 -15.03
CA GLY A 168 -6.65 7.56 -15.27
C GLY A 168 -5.72 8.33 -14.31
N GLU A 169 -6.29 9.05 -13.34
CA GLU A 169 -5.52 9.68 -12.27
C GLU A 169 -5.32 8.71 -11.11
N LEU A 170 -4.21 8.89 -10.39
CA LEU A 170 -3.92 8.14 -9.19
C LEU A 170 -4.61 8.77 -7.99
N ALA A 171 -4.85 8.00 -6.92
CA ALA A 171 -5.43 8.55 -5.69
C ALA A 171 -4.58 9.69 -5.09
N GLU A 172 -3.27 9.71 -5.35
CA GLU A 172 -2.36 10.79 -4.93
C GLU A 172 -2.75 12.16 -5.52
N SER A 173 -3.52 12.23 -6.62
CA SER A 173 -4.00 13.53 -7.14
C SER A 173 -4.92 14.27 -6.17
N PHE A 174 -5.39 13.59 -5.12
CA PHE A 174 -6.13 14.20 -4.01
C PHE A 174 -5.27 14.57 -2.80
N SER A 175 -3.94 14.45 -2.85
CA SER A 175 -3.07 14.70 -1.69
C SER A 175 -3.33 16.06 -1.05
N GLU A 176 -3.26 17.15 -1.82
CA GLU A 176 -3.46 18.51 -1.30
C GLU A 176 -4.89 18.72 -0.81
N LEU A 177 -5.88 18.18 -1.53
CA LEU A 177 -7.29 18.29 -1.17
C LEU A 177 -7.58 17.54 0.14
N ALA A 178 -7.11 16.31 0.28
CA ALA A 178 -7.35 15.47 1.45
C ALA A 178 -6.82 16.13 2.72
N HIS A 179 -5.60 16.70 2.67
CA HIS A 179 -5.02 17.43 3.79
C HIS A 179 -5.76 18.75 4.09
N ALA A 180 -6.20 19.48 3.05
CA ALA A 180 -7.01 20.68 3.25
C ALA A 180 -8.36 20.35 3.90
N VAL A 181 -9.04 19.29 3.47
CA VAL A 181 -10.31 18.85 4.07
C VAL A 181 -10.12 18.39 5.52
N ALA A 182 -9.05 17.64 5.80
CA ALA A 182 -8.69 17.22 7.15
C ALA A 182 -8.35 18.40 8.08
N ALA A 183 -7.68 19.43 7.56
CA ALA A 183 -7.39 20.65 8.31
C ALA A 183 -8.67 21.40 8.72
N GLU A 184 -9.76 21.26 7.96
CA GLU A 184 -11.09 21.80 8.27
C GLU A 184 -11.92 20.88 9.19
N GLY A 185 -11.32 19.81 9.73
CA GLY A 185 -11.99 18.91 10.70
C GLY A 185 -12.82 17.80 10.06
N VAL A 186 -12.59 17.48 8.78
CA VAL A 186 -13.31 16.43 8.05
C VAL A 186 -12.35 15.36 7.53
N SER A 187 -12.62 14.10 7.83
CA SER A 187 -11.89 12.95 7.29
C SER A 187 -12.12 12.82 5.79
N PHE A 188 -11.07 12.56 5.03
CA PHE A 188 -11.12 12.36 3.60
C PHE A 188 -10.51 11.01 3.21
N VAL A 189 -11.23 10.25 2.38
CA VAL A 189 -10.77 8.97 1.82
C VAL A 189 -10.62 9.11 0.31
N ALA A 190 -9.38 9.17 -0.15
CA ALA A 190 -9.04 9.15 -1.57
C ALA A 190 -9.03 7.69 -2.06
N MET A 191 -10.01 7.32 -2.88
CA MET A 191 -10.16 5.94 -3.38
C MET A 191 -9.31 5.74 -4.64
N ALA A 192 -8.55 4.64 -4.68
CA ALA A 192 -7.79 4.24 -5.85
C ALA A 192 -8.67 3.46 -6.84
N TRP A 193 -8.53 3.73 -8.14
CA TRP A 193 -9.27 3.02 -9.17
C TRP A 193 -8.97 1.51 -9.15
N PRO A 194 -9.96 0.66 -9.47
CA PRO A 194 -9.74 -0.77 -9.69
C PRO A 194 -8.63 -1.02 -10.69
N GLY A 195 -7.72 -1.95 -10.36
CA GLY A 195 -6.57 -2.30 -11.21
C GLY A 195 -5.35 -1.38 -11.06
N THR A 196 -5.43 -0.35 -10.22
CA THR A 196 -4.24 0.46 -9.84
C THR A 196 -3.24 -0.37 -9.05
N TYR A 197 -3.73 -1.34 -8.26
CA TYR A 197 -2.94 -2.25 -7.44
C TYR A 197 -3.21 -3.69 -7.87
N ASN A 198 -2.17 -4.51 -7.98
CA ASN A 198 -2.32 -5.92 -8.34
C ASN A 198 -3.11 -6.70 -7.28
N SER A 199 -3.06 -6.26 -6.03
CA SER A 199 -3.77 -6.84 -4.89
C SER A 199 -5.27 -6.49 -4.85
N TYR A 200 -5.80 -5.76 -5.84
CA TYR A 200 -7.21 -5.36 -5.81
C TYR A 200 -8.14 -6.56 -6.00
N PHE A 201 -7.74 -7.56 -6.81
CA PHE A 201 -8.41 -8.86 -6.96
C PHE A 201 -7.37 -9.98 -6.90
N GLU A 202 -7.71 -11.12 -6.29
CA GLU A 202 -6.76 -12.23 -6.06
C GLU A 202 -6.16 -12.81 -7.34
N ASP A 203 -6.91 -12.81 -8.45
CA ASP A 203 -6.47 -13.34 -9.75
C ASP A 203 -6.00 -12.26 -10.74
N GLY A 204 -6.01 -10.99 -10.31
CA GLY A 204 -5.65 -9.84 -11.14
C GLY A 204 -6.67 -9.47 -12.23
N THR A 205 -7.84 -10.11 -12.28
CA THR A 205 -8.90 -9.78 -13.24
C THR A 205 -9.89 -8.78 -12.67
N LEU A 206 -10.34 -7.82 -13.49
CA LEU A 206 -11.35 -6.84 -13.09
C LEU A 206 -12.75 -7.37 -13.36
N PRO A 207 -13.70 -7.16 -12.44
CA PRO A 207 -15.09 -7.52 -12.67
C PRO A 207 -15.66 -6.68 -13.80
N THR A 208 -16.53 -7.31 -14.57
CA THR A 208 -17.22 -6.71 -15.71
C THR A 208 -18.62 -6.30 -15.29
N PHE A 209 -19.05 -5.11 -15.71
CA PHE A 209 -20.38 -4.58 -15.41
C PHE A 209 -21.07 -4.16 -16.70
N ASP A 210 -22.36 -4.46 -16.82
CA ASP A 210 -23.17 -4.06 -17.97
C ASP A 210 -23.41 -2.54 -17.99
N ARG A 211 -23.35 -1.90 -16.81
CA ARG A 211 -23.61 -0.47 -16.64
C ARG A 211 -22.61 0.16 -15.68
N LEU A 212 -22.23 1.39 -15.99
CA LEU A 212 -21.38 2.21 -15.12
C LEU A 212 -21.95 2.38 -13.70
N SER A 213 -23.27 2.44 -13.57
CA SER A 213 -23.92 2.56 -12.26
C SER A 213 -23.77 1.30 -11.40
N GLN A 214 -23.77 0.10 -12.00
CA GLN A 214 -23.47 -1.14 -11.28
C GLN A 214 -22.02 -1.14 -10.79
N ALA A 215 -21.07 -0.74 -11.64
CA ALA A 215 -19.67 -0.60 -11.24
C ALA A 215 -19.53 0.41 -10.09
N ALA A 216 -20.20 1.55 -10.18
CA ALA A 216 -20.14 2.60 -9.16
C ALA A 216 -20.70 2.14 -7.81
N GLU A 217 -21.86 1.47 -7.81
CA GLU A 217 -22.42 0.85 -6.60
C GLU A 217 -21.44 -0.17 -6.01
N ALA A 218 -20.94 -1.09 -6.83
CA ALA A 218 -20.07 -2.18 -6.37
C ALA A 218 -18.78 -1.69 -5.68
N TYR A 219 -18.26 -0.54 -6.09
CA TYR A 219 -17.04 0.03 -5.50
C TYR A 219 -17.31 0.99 -4.33
N PHE A 220 -18.43 1.73 -4.32
CA PHE A 220 -18.73 2.64 -3.22
C PHE A 220 -19.48 1.98 -2.05
N ALA A 221 -20.38 1.04 -2.30
CA ALA A 221 -21.16 0.39 -1.25
C ALA A 221 -20.30 -0.23 -0.13
N PRO A 222 -19.23 -1.00 -0.42
CA PRO A 222 -18.39 -1.56 0.64
C PRO A 222 -17.65 -0.48 1.43
N VAL A 223 -17.20 0.59 0.77
CA VAL A 223 -16.52 1.71 1.43
C VAL A 223 -17.47 2.42 2.38
N VAL A 224 -18.67 2.75 1.91
CA VAL A 224 -19.68 3.45 2.73
C VAL A 224 -20.11 2.59 3.91
N SER A 225 -20.32 1.29 3.71
CA SER A 225 -20.67 0.37 4.80
C SER A 225 -19.59 0.35 5.86
N GLN A 226 -18.34 0.10 5.45
CA GLN A 226 -17.22 0.04 6.39
C GLN A 226 -17.02 1.36 7.13
N LEU A 227 -17.10 2.51 6.44
CA LEU A 227 -16.96 3.82 7.10
C LEU A 227 -18.02 4.05 8.17
N LYS A 228 -19.26 3.61 7.94
CA LYS A 228 -20.33 3.68 8.95
C LYS A 228 -20.08 2.73 10.11
N ASP A 229 -19.61 1.51 9.83
CA ASP A 229 -19.22 0.54 10.85
C ASP A 229 -18.05 1.04 11.72
N ASP A 230 -17.14 1.81 11.12
CA ASP A 230 -16.02 2.47 11.78
C ASP A 230 -16.43 3.74 12.56
N GLY A 231 -17.72 4.10 12.57
CA GLY A 231 -18.28 5.19 13.37
C GLY A 231 -18.54 6.50 12.63
N ALA A 232 -18.43 6.54 11.30
CA ALA A 232 -18.90 7.70 10.53
C ALA A 232 -20.43 7.84 10.67
N ALA A 233 -20.88 8.98 11.19
CA ALA A 233 -22.29 9.33 11.24
C ALA A 233 -22.83 9.77 9.88
N GLN A 234 -21.98 10.39 9.06
CA GLN A 234 -22.31 10.86 7.72
C GLN A 234 -21.18 10.53 6.74
N VAL A 235 -21.56 10.02 5.57
CA VAL A 235 -20.64 9.74 4.47
C VAL A 235 -21.06 10.54 3.24
N VAL A 236 -20.13 11.36 2.73
CA VAL A 236 -20.33 12.21 1.56
C VAL A 236 -19.57 11.61 0.38
N GLY A 237 -20.30 11.33 -0.71
CA GLY A 237 -19.72 10.88 -1.95
C GLY A 237 -19.03 12.04 -2.65
N PHE A 238 -17.75 11.89 -2.97
CA PHE A 238 -16.99 12.88 -3.72
C PHE A 238 -16.55 12.35 -5.07
N GLY A 239 -16.46 13.24 -6.05
CA GLY A 239 -15.78 12.89 -7.28
C GLY A 239 -15.34 14.09 -8.09
N MET A 240 -14.21 13.93 -8.76
CA MET A 240 -13.63 14.91 -9.67
C MET A 240 -13.58 14.38 -11.11
N ALA A 241 -13.86 15.20 -12.11
CA ALA A 241 -13.77 14.83 -13.54
C ALA A 241 -14.53 13.53 -13.97
N LEU A 242 -13.91 12.34 -13.98
CA LEU A 242 -14.64 11.09 -14.19
C LEU A 242 -15.26 10.57 -12.88
N GLY A 243 -14.57 10.74 -11.75
CA GLY A 243 -15.01 10.33 -10.43
C GLY A 243 -16.37 10.91 -10.04
N ASN A 244 -16.73 12.13 -10.47
CA ASN A 244 -18.07 12.67 -10.18
C ASN A 244 -19.19 11.86 -10.85
N ARG A 245 -18.95 11.23 -12.00
CA ARG A 245 -19.95 10.38 -12.65
C ARG A 245 -20.15 9.14 -11.81
N PHE A 246 -19.07 8.56 -11.31
CA PHE A 246 -19.11 7.44 -10.37
C PHE A 246 -19.91 7.79 -9.11
N ALA A 247 -19.56 8.88 -8.41
CA ALA A 247 -20.27 9.29 -7.19
C ALA A 247 -21.77 9.53 -7.43
N ARG A 248 -22.13 10.26 -8.51
CA ARG A 248 -23.54 10.49 -8.88
C ARG A 248 -24.29 9.20 -9.24
N MET A 249 -23.64 8.28 -9.96
CA MET A 249 -24.27 7.04 -10.40
C MET A 249 -24.47 6.06 -9.25
N ALA A 250 -23.51 5.97 -8.33
CA ALA A 250 -23.65 5.20 -7.10
C ALA A 250 -24.81 5.74 -6.27
N GLU A 251 -24.89 7.06 -6.09
CA GLU A 251 -26.00 7.69 -5.36
C GLU A 251 -27.35 7.45 -6.02
N THR A 252 -27.46 7.72 -7.33
CA THR A 252 -28.71 7.56 -8.08
C THR A 252 -29.23 6.12 -8.03
N ARG A 253 -28.31 5.15 -7.98
CA ARG A 253 -28.65 3.74 -8.04
C ARG A 253 -28.97 3.14 -6.67
N ALA A 254 -28.21 3.51 -5.65
CA ALA A 254 -28.20 2.81 -4.37
C ALA A 254 -28.38 3.71 -3.14
N SER A 255 -28.51 5.03 -3.32
CA SER A 255 -28.71 6.01 -2.24
C SER A 255 -27.73 5.84 -1.09
N LEU A 256 -26.44 5.81 -1.41
CA LEU A 256 -25.40 5.43 -0.47
C LEU A 256 -25.01 6.57 0.46
N PHE A 257 -25.03 7.81 -0.04
CA PHE A 257 -24.41 8.95 0.60
C PHE A 257 -25.44 9.89 1.24
N ASP A 258 -25.03 10.56 2.32
CA ASP A 258 -25.82 11.63 2.94
C ASP A 258 -25.81 12.91 2.09
N ALA A 259 -24.75 13.10 1.31
CA ALA A 259 -24.63 14.14 0.29
C ALA A 259 -23.64 13.73 -0.80
N VAL A 260 -23.69 14.40 -1.95
CA VAL A 260 -22.71 14.23 -3.03
C VAL A 260 -22.08 15.57 -3.39
N ILE A 261 -20.75 15.62 -3.39
CA ILE A 261 -19.97 16.76 -3.85
C ILE A 261 -19.30 16.38 -5.17
N VAL A 262 -19.42 17.25 -6.17
CA VAL A 262 -18.79 17.05 -7.47
C VAL A 262 -17.91 18.23 -7.83
N ALA A 263 -16.69 17.96 -8.29
CA ALA A 263 -15.74 18.96 -8.76
C ALA A 263 -15.39 18.70 -10.23
N SER A 264 -15.14 19.78 -10.98
CA SER A 264 -14.82 19.73 -12.42
C SER A 264 -15.78 18.81 -13.19
N ALA A 265 -17.08 18.94 -12.88
CA ALA A 265 -18.11 18.02 -13.34
C ALA A 265 -18.80 18.51 -14.60
N GLY A 266 -18.93 17.61 -15.57
CA GLY A 266 -19.71 17.82 -16.79
C GLY A 266 -20.86 16.83 -16.89
N ASP A 267 -21.94 17.27 -17.53
CA ASP A 267 -23.07 16.45 -17.98
C ASP A 267 -22.85 15.90 -19.41
N VAL A 268 -21.93 16.48 -20.17
CA VAL A 268 -21.50 16.03 -21.51
C VAL A 268 -19.97 15.87 -21.56
N PHE A 269 -19.45 14.86 -22.26
CA PHE A 269 -18.02 14.74 -22.56
C PHE A 269 -17.74 15.31 -23.96
N THR A 270 -17.20 16.52 -24.03
CA THR A 270 -16.81 17.15 -25.31
C THR A 270 -15.30 17.14 -25.54
N GLY A 271 -14.53 16.51 -24.64
CA GLY A 271 -13.09 16.32 -24.76
C GLY A 271 -12.75 15.12 -25.64
N ALA A 272 -11.92 15.35 -26.66
CA ALA A 272 -11.59 14.36 -27.68
C ALA A 272 -10.68 13.24 -27.14
N PHE A 273 -11.05 11.98 -27.37
CA PHE A 273 -10.09 10.97 -27.79
C PHE A 273 -9.95 11.10 -29.32
N THR A 274 -9.22 12.11 -29.77
CA THR A 274 -8.63 12.10 -31.12
C THR A 274 -7.15 11.87 -30.93
N GLY A 275 -6.77 10.59 -30.95
CA GLY A 275 -5.41 10.10 -30.81
C GLY A 275 -5.42 8.58 -30.80
#